data_AF-A0A0M4ER50-F1
#
_entry.id   AF-A0A0M4ER50-F1
#
_cell.length_a   1.000
_cell.length_b   1.000
_cell.length_c   1.000
_cell.angle_alpha   90.00
_cell.angle_beta   90.00
_cell.angle_gamma   90.00
#
_symmetry.space_group_name_H-M   'P 1'
#
loop_
_entity.id
_entity.type
_entity.pdbx_description
1 polymer ?
#
loop_
_entity_poly.entity_id
_entity_poly.type
_entity_poly.pdbx_seq_one_letter_code
_entity_poly.pdbx_strand_id
1 'polypeptide(L)'
;MLNAKKHAKKSEPRRAGKCYGSNDSGCDNLQGKQKVSVALRFQEQSLRHSDIQLLRGPHALNERILGFYYAYMQARRYKLQQELQFLTPPLVSSLRHLEQRDLRRLAKQLQLPGKQFIFMPLVERQHWSLLLVSRPDRKFFYFDSEDNYHLQLARALYERLLAPLLAEDFLFRMGRCLQQSPGKGYESGVHLMCMTEHLADYVLRCGYATSTLLISKQEVLNMRGAQLQLIRTLGGILPKGCCQD
;
A
#
# COMPACT_ATOMS: atom_id res chain seq x y z
N MET A 1 -51.16 -1.67 41.48
CA MET A 1 -51.57 -0.42 42.16
C MET A 1 -50.84 0.73 41.47
N LEU A 2 -51.56 1.42 40.57
CA LEU A 2 -51.94 2.85 40.62
C LEU A 2 -50.75 3.82 40.43
N ASN A 3 -50.54 4.36 39.21
CA ASN A 3 -51.12 5.60 38.66
C ASN A 3 -50.88 6.87 39.51
N ALA A 4 -50.19 7.87 38.93
CA ALA A 4 -50.65 9.26 38.93
C ALA A 4 -49.90 10.13 37.89
N LYS A 5 -50.61 10.52 36.83
CA LYS A 5 -50.37 11.73 36.04
C LYS A 5 -50.65 12.98 36.89
N LYS A 6 -50.01 14.12 36.58
CA LYS A 6 -50.69 15.42 36.57
C LYS A 6 -49.95 16.46 35.70
N HIS A 7 -50.70 17.00 34.75
CA HIS A 7 -50.43 18.21 33.97
C HIS A 7 -50.67 19.48 34.83
N ALA A 8 -50.03 20.60 34.48
CA ALA A 8 -50.72 21.89 34.27
C ALA A 8 -49.84 22.93 33.53
N LYS A 9 -50.53 23.76 32.71
CA LYS A 9 -50.08 24.81 31.79
C LYS A 9 -50.00 26.20 32.43
N LYS A 10 -49.48 27.16 31.63
CA LYS A 10 -49.65 28.64 31.57
C LYS A 10 -48.45 29.43 32.12
N SER A 11 -47.99 30.54 31.54
CA SER A 11 -48.47 31.43 30.47
C SER A 11 -47.39 32.49 30.14
N GLU A 12 -47.32 32.94 28.88
CA GLU A 12 -46.59 34.14 28.46
C GLU A 12 -47.17 35.44 29.07
N PRO A 13 -46.41 36.55 29.02
CA PRO A 13 -46.92 37.68 28.23
C PRO A 13 -45.88 38.37 27.32
N ARG A 14 -46.46 39.12 26.38
CA ARG A 14 -45.93 39.75 25.16
C ARG A 14 -45.34 41.16 25.37
N ARG A 15 -44.69 41.63 24.28
CA ARG A 15 -44.47 43.01 23.76
C ARG A 15 -43.10 43.62 24.07
N ALA A 16 -42.49 44.44 23.21
CA ALA A 16 -42.60 44.78 21.79
C ALA A 16 -41.42 45.72 21.49
N GLY A 17 -40.89 45.73 20.26
CA GLY A 17 -39.93 46.77 19.84
C GLY A 17 -39.28 46.48 18.49
N LYS A 18 -39.86 47.02 17.42
CA LYS A 18 -39.25 47.13 16.08
C LYS A 18 -38.18 48.21 16.08
N CYS A 19 -37.09 48.02 15.33
CA CYS A 19 -36.41 49.09 14.59
C CYS A 19 -35.83 48.52 13.27
N TYR A 20 -36.05 49.28 12.20
CA TYR A 20 -35.57 49.07 10.82
C TYR A 20 -34.08 49.42 10.67
N GLY A 21 -33.42 48.85 9.66
CA GLY A 21 -32.17 49.39 9.12
C GLY A 21 -31.34 48.38 8.32
N SER A 22 -31.35 48.53 6.99
CA SER A 22 -30.66 47.73 5.99
C SER A 22 -29.14 47.95 5.94
N ASN A 23 -28.39 46.94 5.46
CA ASN A 23 -27.19 46.97 4.59
C ASN A 23 -26.55 45.57 4.68
N ASP A 24 -26.75 44.71 3.70
CA ASP A 24 -25.89 44.50 2.51
C ASP A 24 -24.58 43.76 2.83
N SER A 25 -24.21 42.88 1.90
CA SER A 25 -22.95 42.15 1.72
C SER A 25 -22.69 40.86 2.54
N GLY A 26 -22.89 39.73 1.84
CA GLY A 26 -21.84 38.71 1.69
C GLY A 26 -21.60 37.75 2.85
N CYS A 27 -22.41 36.69 2.94
CA CYS A 27 -21.97 35.44 3.55
C CYS A 27 -21.78 34.40 2.45
N ASP A 28 -20.72 34.59 1.65
CA ASP A 28 -20.26 33.59 0.71
C ASP A 28 -19.97 32.28 1.45
N ASN A 29 -20.66 31.23 0.98
CA ASN A 29 -20.37 29.85 1.30
C ASN A 29 -18.91 29.52 0.97
N LEU A 30 -18.02 29.63 1.96
CA LEU A 30 -16.69 29.02 1.90
C LEU A 30 -16.81 27.51 2.14
N GLN A 31 -17.44 26.81 1.19
CA GLN A 31 -17.09 25.42 0.91
C GLN A 31 -15.70 25.42 0.28
N GLY A 32 -14.67 25.47 1.13
CA GLY A 32 -13.30 25.26 0.74
C GLY A 32 -13.14 23.90 0.10
N LYS A 33 -13.20 23.82 -1.23
CA LYS A 33 -12.61 22.72 -2.00
C LYS A 33 -11.13 22.70 -1.64
N GLN A 34 -10.76 21.89 -0.66
CA GLN A 34 -9.38 21.65 -0.28
C GLN A 34 -8.66 21.13 -1.54
N LYS A 35 -7.90 22.01 -2.21
CA LYS A 35 -7.19 21.69 -3.44
C LYS A 35 -6.23 20.56 -3.09
N VAL A 36 -6.55 19.34 -3.51
CA VAL A 36 -5.73 18.16 -3.26
C VAL A 36 -4.35 18.41 -3.89
N SER A 37 -3.39 18.78 -3.07
CA SER A 37 -2.07 19.17 -3.53
C SER A 37 -1.27 17.93 -3.89
N VAL A 38 -1.12 17.68 -5.19
CA VAL A 38 -0.24 16.63 -5.74
C VAL A 38 1.21 17.02 -5.41
N ALA A 39 1.94 16.09 -4.80
CA ALA A 39 3.31 16.29 -4.32
C ALA A 39 4.36 15.69 -5.26
N LEU A 40 4.05 14.55 -5.90
CA LEU A 40 4.90 13.90 -6.89
C LEU A 40 4.03 13.24 -7.96
N ARG A 41 4.45 13.36 -9.22
CA ARG A 41 3.97 12.50 -10.32
C ARG A 41 5.15 11.69 -10.83
N PHE A 42 4.97 10.38 -10.89
CA PHE A 42 5.97 9.45 -11.42
C PHE A 42 5.25 8.43 -12.31
N GLN A 43 5.41 8.58 -13.63
CA GLN A 43 4.63 7.82 -14.60
C GLN A 43 3.12 7.95 -14.33
N GLU A 44 2.41 6.82 -14.23
CA GLU A 44 0.98 6.75 -13.93
C GLU A 44 0.67 6.93 -12.42
N GLN A 45 1.70 6.98 -11.57
CA GLN A 45 1.55 7.12 -10.13
C GLN A 45 1.54 8.60 -9.72
N SER A 46 0.64 8.93 -8.80
CA SER A 46 0.53 10.28 -8.23
C SER A 46 0.46 10.19 -6.71
N LEU A 47 1.44 10.81 -6.04
CA LEU A 47 1.44 10.97 -4.58
C LEU A 47 0.92 12.35 -4.21
N ARG A 48 0.03 12.39 -3.22
CA ARG A 48 -0.45 13.61 -2.57
C ARG A 48 0.42 13.90 -1.35
N HIS A 49 0.38 15.14 -0.87
CA HIS A 49 1.06 15.49 0.39
C HIS A 49 0.60 14.61 1.57
N SER A 50 -0.70 14.27 1.62
CA SER A 50 -1.24 13.36 2.64
C SER A 50 -0.67 11.94 2.57
N ASP A 51 -0.34 11.46 1.37
CA ASP A 51 0.30 10.14 1.21
C ASP A 51 1.73 10.21 1.76
N ILE A 52 2.50 11.24 1.39
CA ILE A 52 3.88 11.43 1.85
C ILE A 52 3.95 11.60 3.38
N GLN A 53 2.94 12.20 3.99
CA GLN A 53 2.87 12.37 5.44
C GLN A 53 2.89 11.01 6.18
N LEU A 54 2.38 9.94 5.57
CA LEU A 54 2.44 8.59 6.16
C LEU A 54 3.88 8.07 6.30
N LEU A 55 4.84 8.59 5.53
CA LEU A 55 6.27 8.26 5.68
C LEU A 55 6.92 8.98 6.87
N ARG A 56 6.22 9.92 7.53
CA ARG A 56 6.71 10.63 8.70
C ARG A 56 6.06 10.09 9.96
N GLY A 57 6.74 9.15 10.61
CA GLY A 57 6.29 8.56 11.86
C GLY A 57 5.61 7.19 11.71
N PRO A 58 4.96 6.69 12.77
CA PRO A 58 4.45 5.33 12.88
C PRO A 58 3.09 5.16 12.21
N HIS A 59 3.02 5.41 10.89
CA HIS A 59 1.78 5.30 10.12
C HIS A 59 1.81 4.15 9.12
N ALA A 60 0.69 3.45 8.98
CA ALA A 60 0.55 2.41 7.98
C ALA A 60 0.68 3.02 6.58
N LEU A 61 1.48 2.39 5.73
CA LEU A 61 1.65 2.84 4.35
C LEU A 61 0.43 2.45 3.53
N ASN A 62 0.01 3.35 2.64
CA ASN A 62 -1.12 3.10 1.75
C ASN A 62 -0.67 2.57 0.38
N GLU A 63 -1.64 2.11 -0.41
CA GLU A 63 -1.38 1.53 -1.73
C GLU A 63 -0.71 2.50 -2.71
N ARG A 64 -0.91 3.82 -2.58
CA ARG A 64 -0.28 4.80 -3.47
C ARG A 64 1.22 4.86 -3.28
N ILE A 65 1.69 4.81 -2.03
CA ILE A 65 3.12 4.78 -1.72
C ILE A 65 3.76 3.51 -2.26
N LEU A 66 3.15 2.34 -2.01
CA LEU A 66 3.68 1.07 -2.47
C LEU A 66 3.59 0.93 -4.00
N GLY A 67 2.52 1.44 -4.62
CA GLY A 67 2.36 1.51 -6.07
C GLY A 67 3.41 2.39 -6.73
N PHE A 68 3.67 3.57 -6.17
CA PHE A 68 4.80 4.43 -6.57
C PHE A 68 6.13 3.68 -6.46
N TYR A 69 6.39 3.05 -5.31
CA TYR A 69 7.65 2.37 -5.06
C TYR A 69 7.89 1.21 -6.04
N TYR A 70 6.89 0.36 -6.27
CA TYR A 70 6.98 -0.74 -7.24
C TYR A 70 7.14 -0.24 -8.69
N ALA A 71 6.46 0.85 -9.06
CA ALA A 71 6.67 1.48 -10.36
C ALA A 71 8.10 2.02 -10.50
N TYR A 72 8.65 2.64 -9.46
CA TYR A 72 10.04 3.10 -9.43
C TYR A 72 11.05 1.94 -9.55
N MET A 73 10.81 0.84 -8.83
CA MET A 73 11.63 -0.37 -8.89
C MET A 73 11.71 -0.88 -10.33
N GLN A 74 10.57 -1.02 -11.01
CA GLN A 74 10.50 -1.47 -12.40
C GLN A 74 11.13 -0.49 -13.39
N ALA A 75 10.77 0.78 -13.31
CA ALA A 75 11.06 1.76 -14.35
C ALA A 75 12.43 2.43 -14.23
N ARG A 76 13.01 2.44 -13.01
CA ARG A 76 14.24 3.17 -12.72
C ARG A 76 15.31 2.28 -12.11
N ARG A 77 15.06 1.65 -10.96
CA ARG A 77 16.10 0.90 -10.23
C ARG A 77 16.54 -0.35 -11.00
N TYR A 78 15.60 -1.13 -11.52
CA TYR A 78 15.85 -2.39 -12.23
C TYR A 78 15.46 -2.33 -13.71
N LYS A 79 15.50 -1.14 -14.33
CA LYS A 79 15.08 -0.92 -15.71
C LYS A 79 15.72 -1.89 -16.72
N LEU A 80 16.99 -2.24 -16.50
CA LEU A 80 17.77 -3.10 -17.40
C LEU A 80 17.59 -4.60 -17.11
N GLN A 81 16.95 -4.97 -16.00
CA GLN A 81 16.84 -6.34 -15.54
C GLN A 81 15.53 -6.96 -16.04
N GLN A 82 15.57 -7.51 -17.25
CA GLN A 82 14.38 -8.02 -17.92
C GLN A 82 13.80 -9.26 -17.25
N GLU A 83 14.61 -10.01 -16.50
CA GLU A 83 14.16 -11.17 -15.71
C GLU A 83 13.24 -10.80 -14.54
N LEU A 84 13.26 -9.55 -14.07
CA LEU A 84 12.46 -9.08 -12.94
C LEU A 84 11.16 -8.44 -13.41
N GLN A 85 10.09 -8.77 -12.71
CA GLN A 85 8.79 -8.14 -12.87
C GLN A 85 8.25 -7.69 -11.52
N PHE A 86 8.00 -6.40 -11.38
CA PHE A 86 7.39 -5.81 -10.18
C PHE A 86 5.94 -5.45 -10.50
N LEU A 87 4.97 -6.12 -9.87
CA LEU A 87 3.56 -5.81 -10.03
C LEU A 87 3.13 -4.79 -8.96
N THR A 88 2.36 -3.77 -9.35
CA THR A 88 1.85 -2.81 -8.38
C THR A 88 0.73 -3.42 -7.52
N PRO A 89 0.50 -2.94 -6.29
CA PRO A 89 -0.59 -3.45 -5.45
C PRO A 89 -1.97 -3.47 -6.11
N PRO A 90 -2.41 -2.41 -6.84
CA PRO A 90 -3.68 -2.44 -7.54
C PRO A 90 -3.76 -3.57 -8.57
N LEU A 91 -2.68 -3.81 -9.31
CA LEU A 91 -2.61 -4.87 -10.32
C LEU A 91 -2.71 -6.26 -9.66
N VAL A 92 -1.95 -6.50 -8.59
CA VAL A 92 -2.03 -7.77 -7.84
C VAL A 92 -3.43 -7.98 -7.25
N SER A 93 -4.04 -6.91 -6.74
CA SER A 93 -5.42 -6.95 -6.26
C SER A 93 -6.38 -7.35 -7.38
N SER A 94 -6.22 -6.84 -8.61
CA SER A 94 -7.01 -7.28 -9.76
C SER A 94 -6.84 -8.76 -10.08
N LEU A 95 -5.61 -9.32 -10.01
CA LEU A 95 -5.37 -10.75 -10.28
C LEU A 95 -6.20 -11.68 -9.38
N ARG A 96 -6.49 -11.26 -8.15
CA ARG A 96 -7.33 -12.02 -7.20
C ARG A 96 -8.80 -12.12 -7.63
N HIS A 97 -9.31 -11.12 -8.34
CA HIS A 97 -10.75 -10.97 -8.61
C HIS A 97 -11.15 -11.23 -10.07
N LEU A 98 -10.18 -11.32 -11.00
CA LEU A 98 -10.46 -11.57 -12.42
C LEU A 98 -10.93 -13.01 -12.66
N GLU A 99 -11.79 -13.22 -13.66
CA GLU A 99 -12.11 -14.56 -14.16
C GLU A 99 -10.86 -15.24 -14.76
N GLN A 100 -10.79 -16.58 -14.71
CA GLN A 100 -9.59 -17.31 -15.16
C GLN A 100 -9.21 -17.02 -16.63
N ARG A 101 -10.19 -16.73 -17.49
CA ARG A 101 -9.94 -16.33 -18.89
C ARG A 101 -9.22 -14.98 -18.97
N ASP A 102 -9.70 -13.99 -18.23
CA ASP A 102 -9.14 -12.63 -18.22
C ASP A 102 -7.80 -12.60 -17.50
N LEU A 103 -7.64 -13.37 -16.43
CA LEU A 103 -6.38 -13.56 -15.74
C LEU A 103 -5.31 -14.12 -16.68
N ARG A 104 -5.63 -15.16 -17.46
CA ARG A 104 -4.72 -15.71 -18.50
C ARG A 104 -4.36 -14.67 -19.56
N ARG A 105 -5.33 -13.88 -20.02
CA ARG A 105 -5.09 -12.82 -21.01
C ARG A 105 -4.16 -11.75 -20.46
N LEU A 106 -4.41 -11.28 -19.23
CA LEU A 106 -3.60 -10.27 -18.57
C LEU A 106 -2.18 -10.78 -18.32
N ALA A 107 -2.02 -12.01 -17.83
CA ALA A 107 -0.71 -12.63 -17.63
C ALA A 107 0.11 -12.70 -18.93
N LYS A 108 -0.53 -13.04 -20.06
CA LYS A 108 0.10 -13.03 -21.39
C LYS A 108 0.46 -11.62 -21.85
N GLN A 109 -0.44 -10.64 -21.69
CA GLN A 109 -0.19 -9.24 -22.06
C GLN A 109 1.02 -8.66 -21.31
N LEU A 110 1.17 -9.01 -20.03
CA LEU A 110 2.29 -8.61 -19.19
C LEU A 110 3.53 -9.53 -19.34
N GLN A 111 3.46 -10.54 -20.21
CA GLN A 111 4.52 -11.53 -20.45
C GLN A 111 4.97 -12.26 -19.18
N LEU A 112 4.11 -12.38 -18.17
CA LEU A 112 4.43 -13.01 -16.88
C LEU A 112 4.94 -14.45 -17.02
N PRO A 113 4.38 -15.30 -17.91
CA PRO A 113 4.89 -16.66 -18.13
C PRO A 113 6.38 -16.74 -18.50
N GLY A 114 6.96 -15.68 -19.06
CA GLY A 114 8.38 -15.64 -19.43
C GLY A 114 9.30 -15.01 -18.38
N LYS A 115 8.77 -14.40 -17.31
CA LYS A 115 9.56 -13.68 -16.30
C LYS A 115 10.13 -14.63 -15.25
N GLN A 116 11.45 -14.59 -15.03
CA GLN A 116 12.10 -15.48 -14.06
C GLN A 116 11.64 -15.19 -12.62
N PHE A 117 11.51 -13.91 -12.28
CA PHE A 117 11.14 -13.46 -10.95
C PHE A 117 9.99 -12.46 -11.02
N ILE A 118 8.90 -12.73 -10.28
CA ILE A 118 7.72 -11.86 -10.24
C ILE A 118 7.41 -11.49 -8.79
N PHE A 119 7.54 -10.21 -8.47
CA PHE A 119 7.27 -9.64 -7.16
C PHE A 119 5.83 -9.13 -7.09
N MET A 120 5.05 -9.67 -6.16
CA MET A 120 3.65 -9.38 -5.97
C MET A 120 3.38 -8.92 -4.53
N PRO A 121 3.20 -7.61 -4.30
CA PRO A 121 2.81 -7.10 -3.00
C PRO A 121 1.35 -7.44 -2.74
N LEU A 122 1.10 -8.08 -1.61
CA LEU A 122 -0.23 -8.44 -1.14
C LEU A 122 -0.68 -7.45 -0.07
N VAL A 123 -1.97 -7.11 -0.10
CA VAL A 123 -2.60 -6.27 0.91
C VAL A 123 -4.00 -6.76 1.25
N GLU A 124 -4.25 -6.87 2.54
CA GLU A 124 -5.56 -7.10 3.12
C GLU A 124 -5.59 -6.40 4.49
N ARG A 125 -6.69 -5.74 4.84
CA ARG A 125 -6.85 -5.03 6.14
C ARG A 125 -5.67 -4.13 6.54
N GLN A 126 -5.04 -3.45 5.56
CA GLN A 126 -3.86 -2.59 5.73
C GLN A 126 -2.55 -3.29 6.14
N HIS A 127 -2.53 -4.62 6.17
CA HIS A 127 -1.31 -5.40 6.35
C HIS A 127 -0.71 -5.81 5.00
N TRP A 128 0.61 -5.68 4.90
CA TRP A 128 1.36 -5.92 3.67
C TRP A 128 2.24 -7.17 3.78
N SER A 129 2.20 -8.01 2.76
CA SER A 129 3.07 -9.19 2.64
C SER A 129 3.55 -9.37 1.19
N LEU A 130 4.51 -10.25 0.96
CA LEU A 130 5.16 -10.43 -0.34
C LEU A 130 4.97 -11.86 -0.85
N LEU A 131 4.55 -11.99 -2.10
CA LEU A 131 4.62 -13.23 -2.86
C LEU A 131 5.62 -13.07 -4.02
N LEU A 132 6.60 -13.96 -4.09
CA LEU A 132 7.60 -14.01 -5.15
C LEU A 132 7.43 -15.30 -5.96
N VAL A 133 7.24 -15.19 -7.27
CA VAL A 133 7.42 -16.34 -8.18
C VAL A 133 8.89 -16.43 -8.53
N SER A 134 9.49 -17.61 -8.40
CA SER A 134 10.81 -17.93 -8.91
C SER A 134 10.72 -19.14 -9.84
N ARG A 135 10.97 -18.90 -11.14
CA ARG A 135 11.02 -19.99 -12.14
C ARG A 135 12.25 -20.87 -12.01
N PRO A 136 13.46 -20.33 -11.76
CA PRO A 136 14.64 -21.18 -11.54
C PRO A 136 14.44 -22.18 -10.40
N ASP A 137 13.69 -21.79 -9.37
CA ASP A 137 13.39 -22.65 -8.23
C ASP A 137 12.13 -23.50 -8.39
N ARG A 138 11.32 -23.24 -9.42
CA ARG A 138 9.96 -23.77 -9.60
C ARG A 138 9.12 -23.60 -8.32
N LYS A 139 9.14 -22.39 -7.76
CA LYS A 139 8.51 -22.10 -6.45
C LYS A 139 7.84 -20.73 -6.40
N PHE A 140 6.84 -20.66 -5.53
CA PHE A 140 6.31 -19.41 -5.00
C PHE A 140 6.81 -19.25 -3.57
N PHE A 141 7.44 -18.12 -3.25
CA PHE A 141 7.90 -17.80 -1.91
C PHE A 141 7.00 -16.74 -1.29
N TYR A 142 6.44 -17.04 -0.12
CA TYR A 142 5.61 -16.11 0.65
C TYR A 142 6.38 -15.58 1.85
N PHE A 143 6.42 -14.26 2.03
CA PHE A 143 7.05 -13.61 3.18
C PHE A 143 6.07 -12.66 3.85
N ASP A 144 6.00 -12.76 5.18
CA ASP A 144 5.09 -12.00 6.02
C ASP A 144 5.81 -11.61 7.31
N SER A 145 5.78 -10.33 7.63
CA SER A 145 6.40 -9.78 8.84
C SER A 145 5.50 -9.83 10.08
N GLU A 146 4.32 -10.43 9.98
CA GLU A 146 3.39 -10.67 11.09
C GLU A 146 2.93 -12.14 11.12
N ASP A 147 3.86 -13.06 11.34
CA ASP A 147 3.61 -14.49 11.58
C ASP A 147 2.64 -15.17 10.58
N ASN A 148 2.83 -14.88 9.30
CA ASN A 148 1.99 -15.42 8.22
C ASN A 148 0.49 -15.11 8.37
N TYR A 149 0.14 -13.96 8.95
CA TYR A 149 -1.23 -13.46 9.15
C TYR A 149 -2.14 -13.67 7.93
N HIS A 150 -1.61 -13.49 6.71
CA HIS A 150 -2.36 -13.66 5.45
C HIS A 150 -1.95 -14.87 4.60
N LEU A 151 -1.54 -15.98 5.24
CA LEU A 151 -1.17 -17.21 4.52
C LEU A 151 -2.26 -17.72 3.56
N GLN A 152 -3.53 -17.68 3.98
CA GLN A 152 -4.63 -18.17 3.14
C GLN A 152 -4.85 -17.30 1.91
N LEU A 153 -4.69 -15.98 2.04
CA LEU A 153 -4.74 -15.05 0.92
C LEU A 153 -3.64 -15.36 -0.10
N ALA A 154 -2.42 -15.61 0.38
CA ALA A 154 -1.28 -15.95 -0.48
C ALA A 154 -1.47 -17.29 -1.19
N ARG A 155 -2.01 -18.30 -0.49
CA ARG A 155 -2.33 -19.62 -1.05
C ARG A 155 -3.41 -19.53 -2.13
N ALA A 156 -4.49 -18.79 -1.87
CA ALA A 156 -5.56 -18.60 -2.84
C ALA A 156 -5.05 -17.92 -4.12
N LEU A 157 -4.18 -16.91 -4.01
CA LEU A 157 -3.58 -16.29 -5.19
C LEU A 157 -2.61 -17.25 -5.90
N TYR A 158 -1.78 -17.99 -5.16
CA TYR A 158 -0.89 -19.01 -5.70
C TYR A 158 -1.64 -20.03 -6.57
N GLU A 159 -2.70 -20.66 -6.04
CA GLU A 159 -3.49 -21.66 -6.75
C GLU A 159 -4.10 -21.11 -8.04
N ARG A 160 -4.62 -19.87 -7.99
CA ARG A 160 -5.20 -19.20 -9.15
C ARG A 160 -4.17 -18.89 -10.25
N LEU A 161 -2.92 -18.65 -9.86
CA LEU A 161 -1.84 -18.26 -10.77
C LEU A 161 -1.09 -19.42 -11.41
N LEU A 162 -1.24 -20.67 -10.93
CA LEU A 162 -0.58 -21.85 -11.49
C LEU A 162 -0.74 -21.95 -13.02
N ALA A 163 -1.98 -22.04 -13.50
CA ALA A 163 -2.26 -22.17 -14.93
C ALA A 163 -1.94 -20.88 -15.75
N PRO A 164 -2.31 -19.66 -15.31
CA PRO A 164 -1.93 -18.43 -16.00
C PRO A 164 -0.42 -18.21 -16.16
N LEU A 165 0.39 -18.73 -15.24
CA LEU A 165 1.84 -18.58 -15.25
C LEU A 165 2.60 -19.77 -15.83
N LEU A 166 1.89 -20.83 -16.27
CA LEU A 166 2.49 -22.10 -16.72
C LEU A 166 3.43 -22.68 -15.65
N ALA A 167 2.88 -22.83 -14.45
CA ALA A 167 3.61 -23.12 -13.22
C ALA A 167 2.91 -24.21 -12.40
N GLU A 168 2.14 -25.10 -13.02
CA GLU A 168 1.30 -26.14 -12.37
C GLU A 168 2.08 -27.08 -11.44
N ASP A 169 3.37 -27.24 -11.69
CA ASP A 169 4.26 -28.07 -10.90
C ASP A 169 5.06 -27.29 -9.83
N PHE A 170 4.88 -25.97 -9.76
CA PHE A 170 5.63 -25.14 -8.82
C PHE A 170 5.14 -25.39 -7.40
N LEU A 171 6.04 -25.28 -6.42
CA LEU A 171 5.71 -25.49 -5.01
C LEU A 171 5.52 -24.16 -4.27
N PHE A 172 4.55 -24.12 -3.36
CA PHE A 172 4.41 -23.01 -2.42
C PHE A 172 5.36 -23.18 -1.22
N ARG A 173 6.16 -22.15 -0.92
CA ARG A 173 7.13 -22.13 0.18
C ARG A 173 6.95 -20.91 1.05
N MET A 174 6.79 -21.13 2.34
CA MET A 174 6.87 -20.05 3.32
C MET A 174 8.33 -19.65 3.54
N GLY A 175 8.58 -18.35 3.49
CA GLY A 175 9.85 -17.74 3.76
C GLY A 175 9.94 -17.21 5.19
N ARG A 176 11.16 -17.16 5.73
CA ARG A 176 11.46 -16.55 7.01
C ARG A 176 12.00 -15.14 6.76
N CYS A 177 11.48 -14.16 7.49
CA CYS A 177 11.95 -12.79 7.45
C CYS A 177 11.89 -12.15 8.83
N LEU A 178 12.50 -10.97 8.97
CA LEU A 178 12.42 -10.19 10.19
C LEU A 178 10.95 -9.86 10.51
N GLN A 179 10.52 -10.28 11.70
CA GLN A 179 9.17 -10.02 12.19
C GLN A 179 9.06 -8.62 12.79
N GLN A 180 7.88 -8.01 12.64
CA GLN A 180 7.52 -6.74 13.27
C GLN A 180 7.52 -6.88 14.78
N SER A 181 7.77 -5.77 15.48
CA SER A 181 7.59 -5.76 16.93
C SER A 181 6.09 -5.77 17.29
N PRO A 182 5.70 -6.39 18.41
CA PRO A 182 4.31 -6.37 18.88
C PRO A 182 3.75 -4.95 18.95
N GLY A 183 2.51 -4.75 18.49
CA GLY A 183 1.84 -3.44 18.45
C GLY A 183 2.31 -2.51 17.33
N LYS A 184 3.21 -2.96 16.43
CA LYS A 184 3.70 -2.18 15.29
C LYS A 184 3.18 -2.65 13.92
N GLY A 185 1.89 -2.98 13.84
CA GLY A 185 1.24 -3.42 12.58
C GLY A 185 1.42 -2.44 11.40
N TYR A 186 1.62 -1.15 11.70
CA TYR A 186 1.89 -0.10 10.70
C TYR A 186 3.23 -0.23 9.95
N GLU A 187 4.15 -1.11 10.39
CA GLU A 187 5.47 -1.31 9.77
C GLU A 187 5.46 -2.30 8.59
N SER A 188 4.39 -3.07 8.38
CA SER A 188 4.35 -4.12 7.34
C SER A 188 4.70 -3.59 5.95
N GLY A 189 4.25 -2.38 5.60
CA GLY A 189 4.60 -1.72 4.34
C GLY A 189 6.09 -1.42 4.18
N VAL A 190 6.81 -1.07 5.26
CA VAL A 190 8.27 -0.85 5.20
C VAL A 190 9.03 -2.17 5.19
N HIS A 191 8.54 -3.19 5.90
CA HIS A 191 9.08 -4.55 5.79
C HIS A 191 8.95 -5.07 4.36
N LEU A 192 7.79 -4.90 3.73
CA LEU A 192 7.55 -5.27 2.33
C LEU A 192 8.58 -4.63 1.39
N MET A 193 8.86 -3.33 1.53
CA MET A 193 9.88 -2.65 0.74
C MET A 193 11.27 -3.27 0.94
N CYS A 194 11.69 -3.48 2.19
CA CYS A 194 12.99 -4.08 2.51
C CYS A 194 13.12 -5.51 1.93
N MET A 195 12.07 -6.33 2.09
CA MET A 195 12.03 -7.69 1.54
C MET A 195 12.14 -7.69 0.02
N THR A 196 11.44 -6.76 -0.64
CA THR A 196 11.46 -6.61 -2.10
C THR A 196 12.84 -6.23 -2.61
N GLU A 197 13.48 -5.21 -2.02
CA GLU A 197 14.84 -4.78 -2.37
C GLU A 197 15.87 -5.89 -2.14
N HIS A 198 15.85 -6.52 -0.96
CA HIS A 198 16.80 -7.57 -0.62
C HIS A 198 16.66 -8.77 -1.57
N LEU A 199 15.43 -9.22 -1.85
CA LEU A 199 15.20 -10.33 -2.77
C LEU A 199 15.58 -9.98 -4.21
N ALA A 200 15.23 -8.79 -4.69
CA ALA A 200 15.61 -8.35 -6.04
C ALA A 200 17.13 -8.37 -6.22
N ASP A 201 17.87 -7.78 -5.27
CA ASP A 201 19.32 -7.79 -5.32
C ASP A 201 19.92 -9.20 -5.16
N TYR A 202 19.29 -10.06 -4.35
CA TYR A 202 19.72 -11.45 -4.18
C TYR A 202 19.55 -12.28 -5.45
N VAL A 203 18.35 -12.26 -6.06
CA VAL A 203 18.05 -13.11 -7.22
C VAL A 203 18.87 -12.72 -8.44
N LEU A 204 19.20 -11.43 -8.61
CA LEU A 204 20.10 -10.97 -9.67
C LEU A 204 21.53 -11.46 -9.49
N ARG A 205 22.01 -11.53 -8.24
CA ARG A 205 23.36 -12.03 -7.95
C ARG A 205 23.45 -13.55 -8.04
N CYS A 206 22.42 -14.26 -7.59
CA CYS A 206 22.49 -15.70 -7.38
C CYS A 206 21.80 -16.52 -8.48
N GLY A 207 20.86 -15.93 -9.24
CA GLY A 207 20.04 -16.64 -10.23
C GLY A 207 18.95 -17.53 -9.65
N TYR A 208 18.76 -17.53 -8.32
CA TYR A 208 17.70 -18.25 -7.60
C TYR A 208 17.27 -17.46 -6.36
N ALA A 209 16.15 -17.84 -5.75
CA ALA A 209 15.58 -17.20 -4.57
C ALA A 209 15.93 -17.95 -3.27
N THR A 210 15.99 -17.21 -2.17
CA THR A 210 16.16 -17.76 -0.82
C THR A 210 14.83 -17.80 -0.08
N SER A 211 14.60 -18.80 0.78
CA SER A 211 13.46 -18.81 1.71
C SER A 211 13.77 -18.16 3.06
N THR A 212 14.92 -17.50 3.22
CA THR A 212 15.32 -16.81 4.45
C THR A 212 15.92 -15.46 4.12
N LEU A 213 15.33 -14.38 4.66
CA LEU A 213 15.79 -13.01 4.47
C LEU A 213 16.50 -12.52 5.73
N LEU A 214 17.73 -12.07 5.56
CA LEU A 214 18.56 -11.51 6.62
C LEU A 214 18.50 -9.98 6.53
N ILE A 215 17.37 -9.41 6.97
CA ILE A 215 17.15 -7.96 7.01
C ILE A 215 17.36 -7.51 8.45
N SER A 216 18.18 -6.48 8.63
CA SER A 216 18.42 -5.86 9.93
C SER A 216 17.28 -4.95 10.36
N LYS A 217 17.11 -4.77 11.68
CA LYS A 217 16.18 -3.77 12.22
C LYS A 217 16.51 -2.36 11.73
N GLN A 218 17.79 -2.06 11.51
CA GLN A 218 18.24 -0.75 11.06
C GLN A 218 17.78 -0.45 9.62
N GLU A 219 17.79 -1.44 8.72
CA GLU A 219 17.26 -1.28 7.36
C GLU A 219 15.78 -0.92 7.38
N VAL A 220 14.98 -1.61 8.20
CA VAL A 220 13.55 -1.31 8.37
C VAL A 220 13.33 0.11 8.92
N LEU A 221 14.09 0.50 9.96
CA LEU A 221 13.99 1.84 10.55
C LEU A 221 14.36 2.95 9.55
N ASN A 222 15.36 2.70 8.71
CA ASN A 222 15.85 3.67 7.72
C ASN A 222 14.94 3.78 6.49
N MET A 223 14.12 2.76 6.20
CA MET A 223 13.34 2.67 4.97
C MET A 223 12.45 3.89 4.74
N ARG A 224 11.76 4.40 5.77
CA ARG A 224 10.93 5.62 5.63
C ARG A 224 11.73 6.84 5.20
N GLY A 225 12.91 7.03 5.80
CA GLY A 225 13.84 8.10 5.44
C GLY A 225 14.35 7.95 4.02
N ALA A 226 14.69 6.73 3.61
CA ALA A 226 15.10 6.41 2.25
C ALA A 226 14.00 6.74 1.22
N GLN A 227 12.74 6.42 1.51
CA GLN A 227 11.61 6.76 0.64
C GLN A 227 11.38 8.28 0.54
N LEU A 228 11.46 9.01 1.66
CA LEU A 228 11.36 10.48 1.63
C LEU A 228 12.47 11.10 0.80
N GLN A 229 13.70 10.59 0.92
CA GLN A 229 14.83 11.06 0.13
C GLN A 229 14.65 10.71 -1.35
N LEU A 230 14.18 9.52 -1.69
CA LEU A 230 13.84 9.12 -3.05
C LEU A 230 12.78 10.04 -3.67
N ILE A 231 11.71 10.34 -2.94
CA ILE A 231 10.66 11.24 -3.43
C ILE A 231 11.25 12.62 -3.72
N ARG A 232 12.11 13.13 -2.84
CA ARG A 232 12.80 14.42 -3.04
C ARG A 232 13.73 14.40 -4.26
N THR A 233 14.50 13.33 -4.46
CA THR A 233 15.43 13.25 -5.62
C THR A 233 14.70 13.14 -6.96
N LEU A 234 13.45 12.66 -6.96
CA LEU A 234 12.57 12.67 -8.13
C LEU A 234 11.82 14.00 -8.33
N GLY A 235 12.15 15.04 -7.56
CA GLY A 235 11.51 16.37 -7.64
C GLY A 235 10.19 16.48 -6.87
N GLY A 236 9.89 15.53 -5.99
CA GLY A 236 8.70 15.57 -5.15
C GLY A 236 8.77 16.65 -4.08
N ILE A 237 7.65 17.34 -3.86
CA ILE A 237 7.51 18.38 -2.85
C ILE A 237 7.08 17.73 -1.54
N LEU A 238 7.97 17.75 -0.55
CA LEU A 238 7.64 17.20 0.76
C LEU A 238 6.80 18.22 1.56
N PRO A 239 5.74 17.79 2.28
CA PRO A 239 4.99 18.70 3.16
C PRO A 239 5.93 19.39 4.15
N LYS A 240 5.63 20.62 4.57
CA LYS A 240 6.36 21.22 5.71
C LYS A 240 6.14 20.32 6.93
N GLY A 241 7.20 20.00 7.66
CA GLY A 241 7.03 19.28 8.92
C GLY A 241 6.25 20.18 9.86
N CYS A 242 5.18 19.67 10.50
CA CYS A 242 4.88 20.19 11.82
C CYS A 242 6.07 19.75 12.67
N CYS A 243 6.90 20.70 13.11
CA CYS A 243 7.85 20.44 14.18
C CYS A 243 7.04 19.80 15.30
N GLN A 244 7.36 18.55 15.63
CA GLN A 244 7.02 18.02 16.94
C GLN A 244 8.23 18.38 17.79
N ASP A 245 8.08 19.49 18.52
CA ASP A 245 8.95 19.82 19.66
C ASP A 245 8.83 18.74 20.74
#